data_AF-A0A350IVU7-F1
#
_entry.id   AF-A0A350IVU7-F1
#
_cell.length_a   1.000
_cell.length_b   1.000
_cell.length_c   1.000
_cell.angle_alpha   90.00
_cell.angle_beta   90.00
_cell.angle_gamma   90.00
#
_symmetry.space_group_name_H-M   'P 1'
#
loop_
_entity.id
_entity.type
_entity.pdbx_description
1 polymer ?
#
loop_
_entity_poly.entity_id
_entity_poly.type
_entity_poly.pdbx_seq_one_letter_code
_entity_poly.pdbx_strand_id
1 'polypeptide(L)'
;MSVESSEQGGNARRGWGAKLPHRLWVVVGLAAIGAAACGSTSSSSSSVSTNVANINPTNWNTSTVSWLAANANSTGTAPSTPTGTLSLAGSTDVSGMLDPQGEYDTIGYSVLLTMDRTLVGYPPSTSFNTATSLVPDAASSYTVSSDGLTYTFKIRSGMRWAVTDPTTGAPVAPDDGTPVTSQDFVTGLERECDPTLAPSGNPSYYTSTIAGYSTFCSGFEALPATDTAAQRAAYIAANPISGLSTPDSSTLVVTLSAPASDFLNIMAMFFAAAAPPSSLNYVPFTAGNPIWSDGPYEVQTYTPGQKIVLVPNPYWGATTGTNTAATSWSNDPIHHRYVASISINETLGSDAAADEVQEEIQAGTLDLEWNTTVPASSLPSLANYSNAEFGSFPSPGITNPYLVFNLQASTPLQNVKVRQALEYAINKVALAKIYGGTDFNVPLNQVFGPGAEGYISGYDPYPTPNNEGDAAKCKSL
;
A
#
# COMPACT_ATOMS: atom_id res chain seq x y z
N MET A 1 -22.77 -18.96 -40.81
CA MET A 1 -23.22 -20.36 -41.02
C MET A 1 -22.74 -21.15 -39.83
N SER A 2 -23.71 -21.57 -39.02
CA SER A 2 -23.58 -22.45 -37.87
C SER A 2 -22.85 -23.75 -38.21
N VAL A 3 -22.27 -24.43 -37.21
CA VAL A 3 -22.75 -25.73 -36.70
C VAL A 3 -22.09 -26.05 -35.35
N GLU A 4 -22.92 -26.62 -34.50
CA GLU A 4 -22.80 -27.07 -33.12
C GLU A 4 -21.89 -28.28 -32.83
N SER A 5 -21.48 -28.30 -31.56
CA SER A 5 -21.32 -29.38 -30.57
C SER A 5 -21.25 -30.88 -30.97
N SER A 6 -20.39 -31.60 -30.24
CA SER A 6 -20.71 -32.92 -29.70
C SER A 6 -19.90 -33.19 -28.42
N GLU A 7 -20.59 -33.31 -27.28
CA GLU A 7 -20.09 -33.96 -26.06
C GLU A 7 -20.21 -35.49 -26.20
N GLN A 8 -19.21 -36.24 -25.71
CA GLN A 8 -19.43 -37.51 -24.99
C GLN A 8 -18.30 -37.74 -23.98
N GLY A 9 -18.71 -38.16 -22.78
CA GLY A 9 -17.90 -38.13 -21.55
C GLY A 9 -16.94 -39.29 -21.33
N GLY A 10 -16.19 -39.17 -20.24
CA GLY A 10 -15.29 -40.19 -19.72
C GLY A 10 -14.76 -39.80 -18.34
N ASN A 11 -15.29 -40.47 -17.31
CA ASN A 11 -14.82 -40.41 -15.93
C ASN A 11 -13.31 -40.69 -15.82
N ALA A 12 -12.55 -39.77 -15.22
CA ALA A 12 -11.23 -40.08 -14.67
C ALA A 12 -10.89 -39.17 -13.49
N ARG A 13 -10.81 -39.78 -12.30
CA ARG A 13 -10.19 -39.24 -11.08
C ARG A 13 -8.82 -38.65 -11.42
N ARG A 14 -8.59 -37.38 -11.12
CA ARG A 14 -7.25 -36.77 -11.11
C ARG A 14 -7.07 -35.92 -9.87
N GLY A 15 -5.99 -36.20 -9.14
CA GLY A 15 -5.58 -35.50 -7.94
C GLY A 15 -5.33 -34.03 -8.21
N TRP A 16 -5.75 -33.21 -7.24
CA TRP A 16 -5.50 -31.78 -7.21
C TRP A 16 -4.04 -31.54 -6.84
N GLY A 17 -3.18 -31.44 -7.85
CA GLY A 17 -1.96 -30.65 -7.73
C GLY A 17 -2.32 -29.21 -8.10
N ALA A 18 -2.58 -28.38 -7.10
CA ALA A 18 -2.81 -26.96 -7.31
C ALA A 18 -1.51 -26.32 -7.83
N LYS A 19 -1.48 -26.02 -9.14
CA LYS A 19 -0.56 -25.02 -9.67
C LYS A 19 -1.10 -23.66 -9.25
N LEU A 20 -0.33 -22.93 -8.44
CA LEU A 20 -0.56 -21.52 -8.14
C LEU A 20 -0.78 -20.76 -9.45
N PRO A 21 -1.82 -19.90 -9.56
CA PRO A 21 -1.97 -19.05 -10.72
C PRO A 21 -0.80 -18.06 -10.75
N HIS A 22 -0.11 -18.00 -11.88
CA HIS A 22 0.84 -16.94 -12.16
C HIS A 22 0.08 -15.60 -12.05
N ARG A 23 0.35 -14.82 -11.00
CA ARG A 23 -0.05 -13.41 -10.95
C ARG A 23 0.58 -12.73 -12.17
N LEU A 24 -0.27 -12.36 -13.11
CA LEU A 24 0.09 -11.50 -14.22
C LEU A 24 0.39 -10.15 -13.57
N TRP A 25 1.67 -9.82 -13.40
CA TRP A 25 2.05 -8.43 -13.28
C TRP A 25 1.43 -7.75 -14.50
N VAL A 26 0.53 -6.79 -14.30
CA VAL A 26 0.14 -5.87 -15.37
C VAL A 26 1.37 -5.01 -15.64
N VAL A 27 2.32 -5.61 -16.36
CA VAL A 27 3.20 -4.89 -17.25
C VAL A 27 2.23 -4.32 -18.26
N VAL A 28 1.97 -3.01 -18.21
CA VAL A 28 1.44 -2.31 -19.38
C VAL A 28 2.44 -2.62 -20.49
N GLY A 29 2.09 -3.60 -21.32
CA GLY A 29 2.91 -4.02 -22.42
C GLY A 29 3.03 -2.83 -23.35
N LEU A 30 4.18 -2.16 -23.34
CA LEU A 30 4.64 -1.33 -24.44
C LEU A 30 4.96 -2.25 -25.64
N ALA A 31 3.94 -2.95 -26.13
CA ALA A 31 3.98 -3.79 -27.31
C ALA A 31 3.88 -2.91 -28.56
N ALA A 32 4.82 -1.97 -28.69
CA ALA A 32 5.17 -1.32 -29.96
C ALA A 32 6.48 -0.50 -29.84
N ILE A 33 7.50 -0.95 -29.09
CA ILE A 33 8.88 -0.54 -29.42
C ILE A 33 9.37 -1.50 -30.50
N GLY A 34 8.80 -1.35 -31.70
CA GLY A 34 9.35 -1.95 -32.91
C GLY A 34 10.79 -1.49 -33.07
N ALA A 35 11.67 -2.43 -33.37
CA ALA A 35 13.12 -2.29 -33.46
C ALA A 35 13.56 -1.14 -34.40
N ALA A 36 13.61 0.07 -33.86
CA ALA A 36 14.30 1.24 -34.39
C ALA A 36 14.50 2.30 -33.28
N ALA A 37 14.90 1.88 -32.06
CA ALA A 37 15.02 2.74 -30.88
C ALA A 37 16.08 3.87 -30.99
N CYS A 38 16.81 3.93 -32.11
CA CYS A 38 17.75 5.02 -32.40
C CYS A 38 17.54 5.64 -33.79
N GLY A 39 16.39 5.41 -34.44
CA GLY A 39 16.05 6.06 -35.70
C GLY A 39 15.80 7.56 -35.49
N SER A 40 16.46 8.41 -36.27
CA SER A 40 16.30 9.86 -36.19
C SER A 40 15.01 10.30 -36.87
N THR A 41 14.07 10.88 -36.13
CA THR A 41 13.00 11.73 -36.66
C THR A 41 13.18 13.14 -36.11
N SER A 42 13.40 14.10 -37.00
CA SER A 42 13.50 15.52 -36.67
C SER A 42 12.10 16.10 -36.47
N SER A 43 11.76 16.53 -35.25
CA SER A 43 10.59 17.38 -34.98
C SER A 43 11.05 18.79 -34.59
N SER A 44 10.41 19.79 -35.20
CA SER A 44 10.66 21.22 -34.99
C SER A 44 10.29 21.66 -33.57
N SER A 45 11.20 22.41 -32.95
CA SER A 45 11.14 22.92 -31.59
C SER A 45 10.15 24.07 -31.39
N SER A 46 9.28 23.94 -30.39
CA SER A 46 8.75 25.06 -29.61
C SER A 46 9.26 24.92 -28.18
N SER A 47 9.99 25.93 -27.70
CA SER A 47 10.53 25.96 -26.34
C SER A 47 9.38 26.12 -25.34
N VAL A 48 9.00 25.02 -24.69
CA VAL A 48 8.15 25.09 -23.50
C VAL A 48 9.08 25.26 -22.30
N SER A 49 9.02 26.42 -21.65
CA SER A 49 9.67 26.64 -20.37
C SER A 49 8.96 25.80 -19.31
N THR A 50 9.41 24.57 -19.09
CA THR A 50 8.99 23.78 -17.95
C THR A 50 9.66 24.36 -16.71
N ASN A 51 8.92 25.17 -15.95
CA ASN A 51 9.33 25.63 -14.64
C ASN A 51 9.26 24.46 -13.64
N VAL A 52 10.15 23.47 -13.81
CA VAL A 52 10.43 22.41 -12.84
C VAL A 52 10.96 23.02 -11.52
N ALA A 53 11.40 24.28 -11.56
CA ALA A 53 12.01 25.03 -10.46
C ALA A 53 11.06 25.40 -9.30
N ASN A 54 9.75 25.13 -9.37
CA ASN A 54 8.80 25.58 -8.34
C ASN A 54 8.20 24.48 -7.45
N ILE A 55 8.61 23.21 -7.59
CA ILE A 55 8.16 22.16 -6.66
C ILE A 55 9.16 22.08 -5.50
N ASN A 56 9.03 23.00 -4.54
CA ASN A 56 9.77 22.90 -3.28
C ASN A 56 8.87 22.28 -2.21
N PRO A 57 9.13 21.03 -1.76
CA PRO A 57 8.30 20.36 -0.76
C PRO A 57 8.22 21.09 0.58
N THR A 58 9.16 22.00 0.89
CA THR A 58 9.12 22.81 2.10
C THR A 58 8.22 24.06 1.96
N ASN A 59 7.71 24.36 0.77
CA ASN A 59 6.86 25.53 0.50
C ASN A 59 5.57 25.19 -0.24
N TRP A 60 5.12 23.93 -0.19
CA TRP A 60 3.84 23.47 -0.72
C TRP A 60 2.67 24.22 -0.08
N ASN A 61 2.37 25.36 -0.67
CA ASN A 61 1.36 26.30 -0.25
C ASN A 61 0.46 26.55 -1.47
N THR A 62 -0.83 26.63 -1.22
CA THR A 62 -1.89 26.93 -2.20
C THR A 62 -1.64 28.21 -3.01
N SER A 63 -0.76 29.10 -2.52
CA SER A 63 -0.34 30.34 -3.21
C SER A 63 0.70 30.15 -4.33
N THR A 64 1.43 29.03 -4.39
CA THR A 64 2.46 28.76 -5.42
C THR A 64 2.06 27.66 -6.40
N VAL A 65 1.05 26.86 -6.07
CA VAL A 65 0.58 25.73 -6.88
C VAL A 65 -0.95 25.74 -6.92
N SER A 66 -1.53 26.17 -8.04
CA SER A 66 -2.96 26.49 -8.13
C SER A 66 -3.90 25.29 -7.95
N TRP A 67 -3.46 24.06 -8.24
CA TRP A 67 -4.27 22.86 -7.99
C TRP A 67 -4.26 22.42 -6.51
N LEU A 68 -3.26 22.81 -5.70
CA LEU A 68 -3.26 22.60 -4.25
C LEU A 68 -4.39 23.38 -3.56
N ALA A 69 -4.81 24.50 -4.14
CA ALA A 69 -5.90 25.34 -3.62
C ALA A 69 -7.28 24.67 -3.71
N ALA A 70 -7.47 23.71 -4.63
CA ALA A 70 -8.71 22.92 -4.72
C ALA A 70 -8.92 22.02 -3.49
N ASN A 71 -7.83 21.65 -2.81
CA ASN A 71 -7.82 20.70 -1.70
C ASN A 71 -8.10 21.34 -0.33
N ALA A 72 -8.34 22.65 -0.26
CA ALA A 72 -8.70 23.31 0.99
C ALA A 72 -10.18 23.14 1.38
N ASN A 73 -11.00 22.50 0.53
CA ASN A 73 -12.46 22.54 0.64
C ASN A 73 -13.11 21.36 1.36
N SER A 74 -12.39 20.29 1.74
CA SER A 74 -12.97 19.20 2.54
C SER A 74 -12.29 19.05 3.91
N THR A 75 -12.65 19.93 4.85
CA THR A 75 -12.52 19.60 6.28
C THR A 75 -13.66 18.66 6.64
N GLY A 76 -13.55 17.38 6.27
CA GLY A 76 -14.53 16.37 6.64
C GLY A 76 -14.48 16.13 8.15
N THR A 77 -15.36 16.78 8.91
CA THR A 77 -15.61 16.38 10.30
C THR A 77 -16.43 15.10 10.28
N ALA A 78 -15.96 14.05 10.96
CA ALA A 78 -16.73 12.81 11.10
C ALA A 78 -18.15 13.13 11.60
N PRO A 79 -19.20 12.59 10.97
CA PRO A 79 -20.58 12.88 11.38
C PRO A 79 -20.82 12.38 12.80
N SER A 80 -21.86 12.89 13.47
CA SER A 80 -22.29 12.34 14.78
C SER A 80 -22.92 10.95 14.66
N THR A 81 -23.34 10.57 13.46
CA THR A 81 -23.91 9.26 13.14
C THR A 81 -23.50 8.93 11.71
N PRO A 82 -22.64 7.92 11.48
CA PRO A 82 -22.24 7.52 10.14
C PRO A 82 -23.46 6.96 9.41
N THR A 83 -23.68 7.41 8.18
CA THR A 83 -24.75 6.94 7.30
C THR A 83 -24.17 6.69 5.90
N GLY A 84 -24.95 6.03 5.05
CA GLY A 84 -24.54 5.74 3.67
C GLY A 84 -23.45 4.68 3.54
N THR A 85 -23.14 4.35 2.30
CA THR A 85 -22.08 3.41 1.93
C THR A 85 -21.09 4.15 1.06
N LEU A 86 -19.80 4.11 1.41
CA LEU A 86 -18.73 4.48 0.49
C LEU A 86 -18.53 3.32 -0.49
N SER A 87 -18.82 3.54 -1.76
CA SER A 87 -18.77 2.53 -2.81
C SER A 87 -17.54 2.74 -3.69
N LEU A 88 -16.67 1.74 -3.73
CA LEU A 88 -15.47 1.71 -4.56
C LEU A 88 -15.51 0.53 -5.52
N ALA A 89 -14.88 0.68 -6.69
CA ALA A 89 -14.80 -0.41 -7.65
C ALA A 89 -13.47 -0.43 -8.41
N GLY A 90 -13.05 -1.64 -8.76
CA GLY A 90 -11.79 -1.90 -9.44
C GLY A 90 -11.68 -3.35 -9.91
N SER A 91 -10.45 -3.74 -10.24
CA SER A 91 -10.18 -4.94 -11.06
C SER A 91 -9.30 -6.00 -10.41
N THR A 92 -8.75 -5.73 -9.22
CA THR A 92 -7.93 -6.72 -8.49
C THR A 92 -8.25 -6.73 -7.02
N ASP A 93 -8.02 -7.90 -6.44
CA ASP A 93 -8.02 -8.15 -5.01
C ASP A 93 -6.84 -7.47 -4.31
N VAL A 94 -6.94 -7.35 -2.98
CA VAL A 94 -5.82 -7.02 -2.09
C VAL A 94 -4.72 -8.09 -2.15
N SER A 95 -3.47 -7.70 -1.86
CA SER A 95 -2.32 -8.59 -2.09
C SER A 95 -2.11 -9.61 -0.97
N GLY A 96 -2.55 -9.29 0.25
CA GLY A 96 -2.34 -10.02 1.49
C GLY A 96 -3.62 -10.55 2.14
N MET A 97 -4.75 -10.63 1.43
CA MET A 97 -6.02 -11.14 1.97
C MET A 97 -6.47 -10.45 3.26
N LEU A 98 -6.23 -9.14 3.37
CA LEU A 98 -6.49 -8.32 4.56
C LEU A 98 -5.69 -8.74 5.82
N ASP A 99 -4.61 -9.51 5.64
CA ASP A 99 -3.63 -9.78 6.69
C ASP A 99 -2.55 -8.69 6.67
N PRO A 100 -2.41 -7.86 7.72
CA PRO A 100 -1.50 -6.71 7.70
C PRO A 100 -0.02 -7.10 7.58
N GLN A 101 0.36 -8.32 8.02
CA GLN A 101 1.74 -8.82 7.84
C GLN A 101 2.04 -9.24 6.40
N GLY A 102 1.02 -9.49 5.59
CA GLY A 102 1.15 -9.95 4.21
C GLY A 102 0.75 -8.93 3.15
N GLU A 103 0.09 -7.85 3.51
CA GLU A 103 -0.38 -6.85 2.56
C GLU A 103 0.75 -5.94 2.10
N TYR A 104 1.02 -5.91 0.80
CA TYR A 104 2.15 -5.17 0.23
C TYR A 104 1.71 -3.94 -0.59
N ASP A 105 0.51 -3.99 -1.15
CA ASP A 105 0.06 -3.00 -2.13
C ASP A 105 -0.54 -1.76 -1.45
N THR A 106 -0.27 -0.59 -2.04
CA THR A 106 -0.72 0.70 -1.49
C THR A 106 -2.23 0.77 -1.35
N ILE A 107 -2.98 0.11 -2.23
CA ILE A 107 -4.44 0.10 -2.15
C ILE A 107 -4.93 -0.79 -1.01
N GLY A 108 -4.25 -1.90 -0.73
CA GLY A 108 -4.50 -2.71 0.46
C GLY A 108 -4.28 -1.92 1.74
N TYR A 109 -3.22 -1.11 1.82
CA TYR A 109 -3.00 -0.20 2.95
C TYR A 109 -4.14 0.80 3.15
N SER A 110 -4.85 1.22 2.10
CA SER A 110 -6.02 2.09 2.26
C SER A 110 -7.17 1.42 3.01
N VAL A 111 -7.33 0.10 2.87
CA VAL A 111 -8.28 -0.70 3.65
C VAL A 111 -7.76 -0.94 5.05
N LEU A 112 -6.48 -1.32 5.20
CA LEU A 112 -5.88 -1.54 6.52
C LEU A 112 -5.91 -0.27 7.38
N LEU A 113 -5.78 0.93 6.79
CA LEU A 113 -5.99 2.21 7.51
C LEU A 113 -7.37 2.32 8.16
N THR A 114 -8.38 1.56 7.70
CA THR A 114 -9.72 1.55 8.31
C THR A 114 -9.91 0.43 9.33
N MET A 115 -9.00 -0.55 9.37
CA MET A 115 -9.16 -1.80 10.14
C MET A 115 -8.09 -2.01 11.19
N ASP A 116 -6.88 -1.53 10.96
CA ASP A 116 -5.70 -1.87 11.74
C ASP A 116 -4.98 -0.61 12.20
N ARG A 117 -4.40 -0.71 13.39
CA ARG A 117 -3.49 0.30 13.92
C ARG A 117 -2.06 -0.18 13.90
N THR A 118 -1.17 0.76 13.65
CA THR A 118 0.26 0.61 13.91
C THR A 118 0.62 1.36 15.20
N LEU A 119 1.85 1.18 15.72
CA LEU A 119 2.26 1.85 16.96
C LEU A 119 2.26 3.38 16.79
N VAL A 120 2.73 3.84 15.64
CA VAL A 120 2.79 5.23 15.19
C VAL A 120 2.30 5.26 13.75
N GLY A 121 1.75 6.38 13.29
CA GLY A 121 1.24 6.47 11.93
C GLY A 121 1.24 7.89 11.40
N TYR A 122 0.69 8.05 10.20
CA TYR A 122 0.56 9.33 9.53
C TYR A 122 -0.90 9.78 9.53
N PRO A 123 -1.21 11.00 10.00
CA PRO A 123 -2.58 11.49 10.02
C PRO A 123 -3.07 11.79 8.59
N PRO A 124 -4.32 11.46 8.23
CA PRO A 124 -4.90 11.87 6.96
C PRO A 124 -5.02 13.40 6.95
N SER A 125 -4.36 14.05 5.99
CA SER A 125 -4.37 15.51 5.91
C SER A 125 -4.13 16.02 4.50
N THR A 126 -4.79 17.12 4.16
CA THR A 126 -4.50 17.89 2.94
C THR A 126 -3.25 18.77 3.09
N SER A 127 -2.73 18.92 4.31
CA SER A 127 -1.43 19.53 4.60
C SER A 127 -0.34 18.47 4.45
N PHE A 128 0.54 18.63 3.47
CA PHE A 128 1.66 17.70 3.25
C PHE A 128 2.53 17.51 4.49
N ASN A 129 2.93 18.62 5.15
CA ASN A 129 3.73 18.54 6.37
C ASN A 129 3.04 17.72 7.47
N THR A 130 1.72 17.82 7.57
CA THR A 130 0.94 17.03 8.54
C THR A 130 0.87 15.57 8.11
N ALA A 131 0.54 15.31 6.85
CA ALA A 131 0.43 13.97 6.28
C ALA A 131 1.75 13.20 6.24
N THR A 132 2.90 13.86 6.30
CA THR A 132 4.22 13.23 6.37
C THR A 132 4.84 13.26 7.77
N SER A 133 4.14 13.76 8.77
CA SER A 133 4.62 13.78 10.16
C SER A 133 4.08 12.59 10.91
N LEU A 134 4.98 11.80 11.51
CA LEU A 134 4.59 10.70 12.38
C LEU A 134 3.96 11.20 13.67
N VAL A 135 2.85 10.57 14.04
CA VAL A 135 2.13 10.80 15.30
C VAL A 135 1.90 9.46 16.01
N PRO A 136 1.70 9.46 17.34
CA PRO A 136 1.28 8.26 18.06
C PRO A 136 -0.09 7.75 17.56
N ASP A 137 -0.24 6.43 17.39
CA ASP A 137 -1.51 5.77 17.05
C ASP A 137 -1.91 4.77 18.15
N ALA A 138 -1.61 3.47 17.98
CA ALA A 138 -1.83 2.46 19.00
C ALA A 138 -0.93 2.66 20.22
N ALA A 139 0.25 3.25 20.03
CA ALA A 139 1.01 3.80 21.15
C ALA A 139 0.43 5.16 21.54
N SER A 140 0.16 5.35 22.83
CA SER A 140 -0.15 6.67 23.40
C SER A 140 1.08 7.58 23.48
N SER A 141 2.27 6.99 23.59
CA SER A 141 3.55 7.68 23.64
C SER A 141 4.69 6.69 23.43
N TYR A 142 5.90 7.21 23.15
CA TYR A 142 7.13 6.43 23.18
C TYR A 142 8.29 7.26 23.72
N THR A 143 9.35 6.59 24.17
CA THR A 143 10.65 7.18 24.50
C THR A 143 11.77 6.49 23.74
N VAL A 144 12.85 7.22 23.48
CA VAL A 144 14.07 6.70 22.85
C VAL A 144 15.23 6.89 23.82
N SER A 145 16.07 5.87 24.00
CA SER A 145 17.29 5.94 24.80
C SER A 145 18.30 6.92 24.19
N SER A 146 19.24 7.42 24.99
CA SER A 146 20.23 8.42 24.56
C SER A 146 21.20 7.92 23.48
N ASP A 147 21.38 6.60 23.37
CA ASP A 147 22.18 5.94 22.33
C ASP A 147 21.38 5.62 21.05
N GLY A 148 20.07 5.90 21.04
CA GLY A 148 19.20 5.65 19.89
C GLY A 148 18.89 4.16 19.65
N LEU A 149 19.18 3.28 20.60
CA LEU A 149 19.05 1.82 20.44
C LEU A 149 17.76 1.26 21.02
N THR A 150 17.15 1.90 22.01
CA THR A 150 15.99 1.34 22.71
C THR A 150 14.80 2.27 22.60
N TYR A 151 13.72 1.75 22.04
CA TYR A 151 12.41 2.40 21.94
C TYR A 151 11.46 1.75 22.94
N THR A 152 10.79 2.54 23.77
CA THR A 152 9.75 2.05 24.69
C THR A 152 8.43 2.67 24.32
N PHE A 153 7.50 1.87 23.82
CA PHE A 153 6.14 2.27 23.46
C PHE A 153 5.16 1.98 24.60
N LYS A 154 4.25 2.92 24.85
CA LYS A 154 3.13 2.75 25.79
C LYS A 154 1.83 2.56 25.03
N ILE A 155 1.30 1.35 25.04
CA ILE A 155 0.07 0.99 24.32
C ILE A 155 -1.12 1.73 24.92
N ARG A 156 -1.95 2.27 24.04
CA ARG A 156 -3.18 2.98 24.37
C ARG A 156 -4.15 2.04 25.09
N SER A 157 -4.69 2.49 26.22
CA SER A 157 -5.70 1.73 26.96
C SER A 157 -7.04 1.70 26.22
N GLY A 158 -7.76 0.58 26.30
CA GLY A 158 -9.12 0.46 25.78
C GLY A 158 -9.23 0.04 24.32
N MET A 159 -8.10 -0.27 23.67
CA MET A 159 -8.12 -0.95 22.37
C MET A 159 -8.60 -2.38 22.55
N ARG A 160 -9.40 -2.86 21.60
CA ARG A 160 -10.01 -4.18 21.62
C ARG A 160 -10.10 -4.72 20.20
N TRP A 161 -9.98 -6.04 20.09
CA TRP A 161 -10.13 -6.76 18.83
C TRP A 161 -11.60 -6.89 18.45
N ALA A 162 -11.91 -6.66 17.18
CA ALA A 162 -12.96 -7.37 16.46
C ALA A 162 -12.30 -8.54 15.72
N VAL A 163 -12.89 -9.73 15.77
CA VAL A 163 -12.41 -10.88 14.98
C VAL A 163 -13.61 -11.50 14.29
N THR A 164 -13.58 -11.56 12.96
CA THR A 164 -14.75 -11.89 12.13
C THR A 164 -14.46 -13.04 11.19
N ASP A 165 -15.45 -13.91 10.98
CA ASP A 165 -15.45 -14.85 9.87
C ASP A 165 -15.82 -14.08 8.59
N PRO A 166 -14.92 -13.97 7.60
CA PRO A 166 -15.15 -13.16 6.41
C PRO A 166 -16.26 -13.68 5.49
N THR A 167 -16.72 -14.92 5.68
CA THR A 167 -17.76 -15.53 4.86
C THR A 167 -19.17 -15.31 5.41
N THR A 168 -19.27 -15.06 6.72
CA THR A 168 -20.56 -14.90 7.42
C THR A 168 -20.72 -13.56 8.14
N GLY A 169 -19.62 -12.83 8.36
CA GLY A 169 -19.57 -11.63 9.21
C GLY A 169 -19.79 -11.92 10.69
N ALA A 170 -19.74 -13.18 11.11
CA ALA A 170 -19.97 -13.57 12.50
C ALA A 170 -18.69 -13.36 13.34
N PRO A 171 -18.81 -12.95 14.61
CA PRO A 171 -17.67 -12.84 15.51
C PRO A 171 -17.03 -14.21 15.80
N VAL A 172 -15.70 -14.24 15.92
CA VAL A 172 -14.90 -15.44 16.14
C VAL A 172 -14.19 -15.37 17.48
N ALA A 173 -14.57 -16.28 18.37
CA ALA A 173 -13.91 -16.47 19.66
C ALA A 173 -12.51 -17.13 19.48
N PRO A 174 -11.58 -16.97 20.43
CA PRO A 174 -11.75 -16.31 21.73
C PRO A 174 -11.45 -14.81 21.74
N ASP A 175 -10.84 -14.27 20.68
CA ASP A 175 -10.24 -12.94 20.74
C ASP A 175 -11.22 -11.80 20.40
N ASP A 176 -12.41 -12.07 19.84
CA ASP A 176 -13.43 -11.05 19.65
C ASP A 176 -13.80 -10.33 20.96
N GLY A 177 -13.68 -9.00 20.95
CA GLY A 177 -13.88 -8.12 22.09
C GLY A 177 -12.76 -8.13 23.13
N THR A 178 -11.69 -8.92 22.98
CA THR A 178 -10.58 -8.96 23.93
C THR A 178 -9.67 -7.73 23.84
N PRO A 179 -8.98 -7.32 24.93
CA PRO A 179 -8.07 -6.18 24.88
C PRO A 179 -6.88 -6.42 23.96
N VAL A 180 -6.49 -5.41 23.18
CA VAL A 180 -5.22 -5.40 22.44
C VAL A 180 -4.08 -5.10 23.43
N THR A 181 -3.00 -5.87 23.36
CA THR A 181 -1.86 -5.76 24.28
C THR A 181 -0.54 -5.53 23.55
N SER A 182 0.50 -5.17 24.31
CA SER A 182 1.88 -5.09 23.80
C SER A 182 2.38 -6.40 23.20
N GLN A 183 1.91 -7.55 23.69
CA GLN A 183 2.27 -8.87 23.15
C GLN A 183 1.68 -9.10 21.76
N ASP A 184 0.55 -8.50 21.44
CA ASP A 184 -0.08 -8.67 20.13
C ASP A 184 0.75 -7.98 19.02
N PHE A 185 1.42 -6.87 19.33
CA PHE A 185 2.41 -6.25 18.43
C PHE A 185 3.66 -7.13 18.24
N VAL A 186 4.11 -7.82 19.28
CA VAL A 186 5.20 -8.81 19.15
C VAL A 186 4.76 -9.97 18.28
N THR A 187 3.54 -10.50 18.49
CA THR A 187 2.97 -11.56 17.66
C THR A 187 2.87 -11.13 16.19
N GLY A 188 2.44 -9.91 15.89
CA GLY A 188 2.40 -9.37 14.53
C GLY A 188 3.77 -9.40 13.86
N LEU A 189 4.79 -8.85 14.53
CA LEU A 189 6.18 -8.89 14.07
C LEU A 189 6.69 -10.34 13.89
N GLU A 190 6.44 -11.23 14.84
CA GLU A 190 6.85 -12.64 14.76
C GLU A 190 6.22 -13.39 13.57
N ARG A 191 5.07 -12.94 13.05
CA ARG A 191 4.39 -13.53 11.89
C ARG A 191 5.00 -13.12 10.54
N GLU A 192 5.68 -11.97 10.44
CA GLU A 192 6.15 -11.42 9.14
C GLU A 192 7.07 -12.36 8.36
N CYS A 193 7.85 -13.17 9.06
CA CYS A 193 8.81 -14.10 8.47
C CYS A 193 8.25 -15.51 8.27
N ASP A 194 6.92 -15.67 8.36
CA ASP A 194 6.28 -16.94 8.02
C ASP A 194 6.48 -17.25 6.52
N PRO A 195 7.02 -18.44 6.16
CA PRO A 195 7.33 -18.77 4.77
C PRO A 195 6.11 -18.82 3.83
N THR A 196 4.87 -18.83 4.33
CA THR A 196 3.66 -18.76 3.48
C THR A 196 3.29 -17.34 3.07
N LEU A 197 3.83 -16.32 3.74
CA LEU A 197 3.64 -14.93 3.32
C LEU A 197 4.45 -14.61 2.07
N ALA A 198 5.57 -15.30 1.84
CA ALA A 198 6.43 -15.03 0.69
C ALA A 198 5.72 -15.29 -0.66
N PRO A 199 5.94 -14.43 -1.69
CA PRO A 199 6.84 -13.27 -1.70
C PRO A 199 6.20 -11.96 -1.22
N SER A 200 5.01 -12.01 -0.64
CA SER A 200 4.36 -10.85 -0.02
C SER A 200 5.01 -10.52 1.34
N GLY A 201 4.69 -9.36 1.91
CA GLY A 201 5.36 -8.85 3.12
C GLY A 201 6.69 -8.15 2.82
N ASN A 202 7.31 -7.56 3.85
CA ASN A 202 8.64 -6.96 3.72
C ASN A 202 9.49 -7.07 5.02
N PRO A 203 9.85 -8.30 5.44
CA PRO A 203 10.62 -8.52 6.67
C PRO A 203 12.03 -7.90 6.65
N SER A 204 12.51 -7.46 5.48
CA SER A 204 13.83 -6.87 5.31
C SER A 204 14.03 -5.58 6.13
N TYR A 205 12.96 -4.79 6.34
CA TYR A 205 12.99 -3.60 7.18
C TYR A 205 13.32 -3.93 8.64
N TYR A 206 12.83 -5.07 9.15
CA TYR A 206 12.95 -5.46 10.55
C TYR A 206 14.19 -6.32 10.80
N THR A 207 14.52 -7.24 9.88
CA THR A 207 15.75 -8.05 9.95
C THR A 207 17.02 -7.21 9.95
N SER A 208 17.00 -6.03 9.32
CA SER A 208 18.13 -5.10 9.31
C SER A 208 18.19 -4.17 10.52
N THR A 209 17.11 -4.02 11.29
CA THR A 209 16.99 -3.00 12.34
C THR A 209 16.81 -3.56 13.75
N ILE A 210 15.99 -4.59 13.96
CA ILE A 210 15.67 -5.12 15.30
C ILE A 210 16.70 -6.20 15.70
N ALA A 211 17.23 -6.10 16.92
CA ALA A 211 18.20 -7.09 17.42
C ALA A 211 17.59 -8.50 17.45
N GLY A 212 18.31 -9.49 16.92
CA GLY A 212 17.87 -10.90 16.88
C GLY A 212 16.85 -11.24 15.80
N TYR A 213 16.26 -10.25 15.12
CA TYR A 213 15.19 -10.46 14.13
C TYR A 213 15.69 -11.24 12.91
N SER A 214 16.88 -10.90 12.39
CA SER A 214 17.52 -11.64 11.29
C SER A 214 17.72 -13.14 11.62
N THR A 215 18.13 -13.47 12.84
CA THR A 215 18.31 -14.87 13.27
C THR A 215 16.98 -15.60 13.36
N PHE A 216 15.96 -14.96 13.94
CA PHE A 216 14.60 -15.49 13.99
C PHE A 216 14.04 -15.77 12.60
N CYS A 217 14.08 -14.79 11.69
CA CYS A 217 13.52 -14.92 10.35
C CYS A 217 14.25 -15.98 9.53
N SER A 218 15.58 -16.02 9.59
CA SER A 218 16.37 -17.03 8.86
C SER A 218 15.96 -18.47 9.24
N GLY A 219 15.64 -18.71 10.52
CA GLY A 219 15.16 -20.01 10.97
C GLY A 219 13.69 -20.26 10.63
N PHE A 220 12.84 -19.23 10.64
CA PHE A 220 11.41 -19.39 10.35
C PHE A 220 11.18 -19.64 8.85
N GLU A 221 11.84 -18.86 7.98
CA GLU A 221 11.80 -18.99 6.53
C GLU A 221 12.36 -20.34 6.04
N ALA A 222 13.23 -20.98 6.85
CA ALA A 222 13.76 -22.31 6.55
C ALA A 222 12.75 -23.44 6.82
N LEU A 223 11.63 -23.18 7.51
CA LEU A 223 10.58 -24.17 7.70
C LEU A 223 9.84 -24.45 6.37
N PRO A 224 9.34 -25.68 6.17
CA PRO A 224 8.50 -25.99 5.01
C PRO A 224 7.23 -25.12 4.97
N ALA A 225 6.91 -24.57 3.80
CA ALA A 225 5.62 -23.90 3.58
C ALA A 225 4.40 -24.81 3.84
N THR A 226 4.60 -26.13 3.88
CA THR A 226 3.55 -27.13 4.21
C THR A 226 3.36 -27.36 5.70
N ASP A 227 4.17 -26.76 6.58
CA ASP A 227 4.01 -26.91 8.02
C ASP A 227 2.66 -26.39 8.50
N THR A 228 2.08 -27.08 9.48
CA THR A 228 0.81 -26.71 10.09
C THR A 228 0.94 -25.46 10.95
N ALA A 229 -0.18 -24.77 11.21
CA ALA A 229 -0.23 -23.63 12.13
C ALA A 229 0.40 -23.94 13.50
N ALA A 230 0.13 -25.13 14.05
CA ALA A 230 0.71 -25.56 15.33
C ALA A 230 2.24 -25.69 15.31
N GLN A 231 2.82 -26.16 14.21
CA GLN A 231 4.28 -26.26 14.07
C GLN A 231 4.92 -24.87 13.97
N ARG A 232 4.28 -23.94 13.26
CA ARG A 232 4.72 -22.55 13.12
C ARG A 232 4.65 -21.82 14.46
N ALA A 233 3.53 -21.93 15.16
CA ALA A 233 3.36 -21.39 16.51
C ALA A 233 4.40 -21.97 17.48
N ALA A 234 4.75 -23.26 17.37
CA ALA A 234 5.81 -23.87 18.17
C ALA A 234 7.19 -23.28 17.87
N TYR A 235 7.49 -22.92 16.62
CA TYR A 235 8.72 -22.21 16.27
C TYR A 235 8.76 -20.83 16.93
N ILE A 236 7.69 -20.04 16.78
CA ILE A 236 7.58 -18.70 17.40
C ILE A 236 7.81 -18.78 18.91
N ALA A 237 7.10 -19.67 19.59
CA ALA A 237 7.23 -19.85 21.04
C ALA A 237 8.62 -20.29 21.51
N ALA A 238 9.36 -21.03 20.68
CA ALA A 238 10.69 -21.55 21.02
C ALA A 238 11.84 -20.57 20.71
N ASN A 239 11.59 -19.53 19.91
CA ASN A 239 12.62 -18.66 19.36
C ASN A 239 12.27 -17.18 19.60
N PRO A 240 12.32 -16.68 20.85
CA PRO A 240 12.03 -15.28 21.12
C PRO A 240 13.03 -14.36 20.42
N ILE A 241 12.53 -13.24 19.88
CA ILE A 241 13.35 -12.20 19.26
C ILE A 241 13.99 -11.36 20.36
N SER A 242 15.33 -11.38 20.47
CA SER A 242 16.04 -10.74 21.59
C SER A 242 15.85 -9.23 21.69
N GLY A 243 15.52 -8.57 20.58
CA GLY A 243 15.20 -7.15 20.51
C GLY A 243 13.78 -6.80 20.95
N LEU A 244 12.89 -7.76 21.21
CA LEU A 244 11.50 -7.49 21.59
C LEU A 244 11.23 -7.95 23.03
N SER A 245 10.57 -7.10 23.82
CA SER A 245 10.09 -7.50 25.14
C SER A 245 8.85 -6.74 25.58
N THR A 246 8.01 -7.41 26.37
CA THR A 246 6.72 -6.92 26.86
C THR A 246 6.67 -7.03 28.39
N PRO A 247 7.31 -6.10 29.14
CA PRO A 247 7.40 -6.21 30.60
C PRO A 247 6.03 -6.19 31.29
N ASP A 248 5.01 -5.64 30.62
CA ASP A 248 3.60 -5.70 30.97
C ASP A 248 2.74 -5.59 29.70
N SER A 249 1.42 -5.74 29.83
CA SER A 249 0.48 -5.75 28.70
C SER A 249 0.33 -4.42 27.98
N SER A 250 0.89 -3.32 28.50
CA SER A 250 0.79 -1.98 27.92
C SER A 250 2.14 -1.36 27.56
N THR A 251 3.22 -2.14 27.63
CA THR A 251 4.57 -1.68 27.34
C THR A 251 5.24 -2.62 26.35
N LEU A 252 5.65 -2.09 25.21
CA LEU A 252 6.53 -2.77 24.27
C LEU A 252 7.89 -2.07 24.28
N VAL A 253 8.95 -2.84 24.50
CA VAL A 253 10.33 -2.37 24.39
C VAL A 253 10.97 -3.02 23.17
N VAL A 254 11.47 -2.19 22.25
CA VAL A 254 12.21 -2.62 21.07
C VAL A 254 13.65 -2.18 21.18
N THR A 255 14.58 -3.10 21.02
CA THR A 255 16.03 -2.86 20.99
C THR A 255 16.56 -3.11 19.58
N LEU A 256 17.23 -2.11 19.03
CA LEU A 256 17.79 -2.13 17.69
C LEU A 256 19.18 -2.76 17.66
N SER A 257 19.56 -3.27 16.49
CA SER A 257 20.91 -3.77 16.21
C SER A 257 21.94 -2.63 16.06
N ALA A 258 21.47 -1.46 15.61
CA ALA A 258 22.21 -0.21 15.48
C ALA A 258 21.23 0.98 15.50
N PRO A 259 21.68 2.21 15.78
CA PRO A 259 20.79 3.38 15.73
C PRO A 259 20.24 3.57 14.31
N ALA A 260 18.92 3.70 14.18
CA ALA A 260 18.23 3.87 12.90
C ALA A 260 17.27 5.06 12.99
N SER A 261 17.55 6.13 12.24
CA SER A 261 16.76 7.37 12.27
C SER A 261 15.35 7.21 11.70
N ASP A 262 15.15 6.22 10.85
CA ASP A 262 13.92 5.87 10.17
C ASP A 262 13.11 4.77 10.89
N PHE A 263 13.56 4.29 12.06
CA PHE A 263 12.89 3.19 12.76
C PHE A 263 11.41 3.45 13.05
N LEU A 264 11.02 4.69 13.38
CA LEU A 264 9.61 5.01 13.57
C LEU A 264 8.81 4.98 12.26
N ASN A 265 9.43 5.27 11.11
CA ASN A 265 8.78 5.13 9.80
C ASN A 265 8.56 3.64 9.50
N ILE A 266 9.53 2.78 9.83
CA ILE A 266 9.41 1.31 9.71
C ILE A 266 8.28 0.79 10.61
N MET A 267 8.17 1.26 11.85
CA MET A 267 7.09 0.89 12.77
C MET A 267 5.73 1.51 12.42
N ALA A 268 5.66 2.42 11.44
CA ALA A 268 4.42 2.95 10.90
C ALA A 268 3.86 2.14 9.73
N MET A 269 4.61 1.17 9.23
CA MET A 269 4.14 0.25 8.20
C MET A 269 3.19 -0.80 8.81
N PHE A 270 2.17 -1.20 8.05
CA PHE A 270 1.18 -2.19 8.50
C PHE A 270 1.76 -3.56 8.83
N PHE A 271 2.93 -3.91 8.31
CA PHE A 271 3.61 -5.14 8.71
C PHE A 271 3.83 -5.21 10.24
N ALA A 272 4.06 -4.06 10.88
CA ALA A 272 4.19 -3.93 12.33
C ALA A 272 2.86 -3.81 13.11
N ALA A 273 1.71 -3.94 12.45
CA ALA A 273 0.41 -3.95 13.13
C ALA A 273 0.30 -5.16 14.08
N ALA A 274 -0.53 -5.03 15.10
CA ALA A 274 -0.74 -6.12 16.04
C ALA A 274 -1.49 -7.31 15.40
N ALA A 275 -1.27 -8.50 15.94
CA ALA A 275 -2.05 -9.69 15.60
C ALA A 275 -2.53 -10.38 16.89
N PRO A 276 -3.81 -10.77 17.00
CA PRO A 276 -4.33 -11.43 18.19
C PRO A 276 -3.70 -12.84 18.34
N PRO A 277 -3.64 -13.41 19.56
CA PRO A 277 -3.03 -14.72 19.79
C PRO A 277 -3.64 -15.86 18.95
N SER A 278 -4.96 -15.80 18.68
CA SER A 278 -5.64 -16.78 17.84
C SER A 278 -5.19 -16.76 16.39
N SER A 279 -4.54 -15.69 15.90
CA SER A 279 -3.95 -15.65 14.55
C SER A 279 -2.96 -16.79 14.30
N LEU A 280 -2.27 -17.26 15.35
CA LEU A 280 -1.31 -18.37 15.28
C LEU A 280 -1.97 -19.74 15.08
N ASN A 281 -3.31 -19.83 15.15
CA ASN A 281 -4.05 -21.06 14.85
C ASN A 281 -4.27 -21.27 13.34
N TYR A 282 -3.90 -20.29 12.52
CA TYR A 282 -4.17 -20.28 11.09
C TYR A 282 -2.87 -20.20 10.29
N VAL A 283 -2.84 -20.88 9.15
CA VAL A 283 -1.79 -20.67 8.15
C VAL A 283 -2.17 -19.41 7.35
N PRO A 284 -1.28 -18.40 7.24
CA PRO A 284 -1.57 -17.19 6.47
C PRO A 284 -2.03 -17.48 5.04
N PHE A 285 -2.77 -16.53 4.46
CA PHE A 285 -3.33 -16.61 3.10
C PHE A 285 -4.19 -17.85 2.80
N THR A 286 -4.79 -18.44 3.85
CA THR A 286 -5.83 -19.46 3.70
C THR A 286 -7.19 -18.78 3.62
N ALA A 287 -7.89 -18.95 2.49
CA ALA A 287 -9.21 -18.36 2.30
C ALA A 287 -10.19 -18.82 3.39
N GLY A 288 -10.96 -17.88 3.95
CA GLY A 288 -11.89 -18.13 5.03
C GLY A 288 -11.27 -18.09 6.44
N ASN A 289 -9.96 -17.84 6.57
CA ASN A 289 -9.39 -17.49 7.86
C ASN A 289 -10.12 -16.28 8.47
N PRO A 290 -10.28 -16.23 9.80
CA PRO A 290 -10.81 -15.04 10.46
C PRO A 290 -9.95 -13.81 10.17
N ILE A 291 -10.61 -12.66 10.07
CA ILE A 291 -9.99 -11.35 9.90
C ILE A 291 -10.18 -10.55 11.17
N TRP A 292 -9.10 -9.95 11.66
CA TRP A 292 -9.09 -9.15 12.88
C TRP A 292 -8.97 -7.66 12.57
N SER A 293 -9.39 -6.83 13.53
CA SER A 293 -9.35 -5.37 13.46
C SER A 293 -9.28 -4.78 14.86
N ASP A 294 -8.41 -3.79 15.05
CA ASP A 294 -8.40 -2.89 16.22
C ASP A 294 -8.67 -1.41 15.84
N GLY A 295 -9.01 -1.19 14.57
CA GLY A 295 -9.38 0.06 13.93
C GLY A 295 -10.89 0.30 13.87
N PRO A 296 -11.31 1.39 13.18
CA PRO A 296 -12.70 1.83 13.17
C PRO A 296 -13.68 0.89 12.47
N TYR A 297 -13.24 0.05 11.53
CA TYR A 297 -14.09 -0.87 10.77
C TYR A 297 -13.64 -2.31 10.92
N GLU A 298 -14.57 -3.25 10.82
CA GLU A 298 -14.35 -4.70 10.75
C GLU A 298 -14.92 -5.24 9.44
N VAL A 299 -14.53 -6.46 9.06
CA VAL A 299 -15.05 -7.11 7.86
C VAL A 299 -16.44 -7.66 8.14
N GLN A 300 -17.40 -7.30 7.28
CA GLN A 300 -18.69 -8.00 7.18
C GLN A 300 -18.62 -9.13 6.16
N THR A 301 -17.97 -8.92 5.03
CA THR A 301 -17.79 -9.96 4.01
C THR A 301 -16.49 -9.72 3.25
N TYR A 302 -15.73 -10.79 3.03
CA TYR A 302 -14.63 -10.79 2.07
C TYR A 302 -14.68 -12.06 1.23
N THR A 303 -14.89 -11.87 -0.07
CA THR A 303 -14.79 -12.91 -1.09
C THR A 303 -13.64 -12.52 -2.02
N PRO A 304 -12.49 -13.24 -1.97
CA PRO A 304 -11.30 -12.90 -2.74
C PRO A 304 -11.57 -12.67 -4.23
N GLY A 305 -11.11 -11.52 -4.74
CA GLY A 305 -11.25 -11.10 -6.13
C GLY A 305 -12.69 -10.80 -6.56
N GLN A 306 -13.58 -10.54 -5.61
CA GLN A 306 -14.97 -10.21 -5.88
C GLN A 306 -15.45 -9.03 -5.06
N LYS A 307 -15.33 -9.10 -3.74
CA LYS A 307 -15.98 -8.13 -2.86
C LYS A 307 -15.36 -8.07 -1.49
N ILE A 308 -15.14 -6.84 -1.01
CA ILE A 308 -14.89 -6.52 0.40
C ILE A 308 -16.03 -5.63 0.89
N VAL A 309 -16.60 -5.95 2.04
CA VAL A 309 -17.56 -5.09 2.75
C VAL A 309 -17.09 -4.90 4.17
N LEU A 310 -16.90 -3.64 4.56
CA LEU A 310 -16.54 -3.24 5.91
C LEU A 310 -17.71 -2.55 6.59
N VAL A 311 -17.83 -2.76 7.90
CA VAL A 311 -18.84 -2.16 8.78
C VAL A 311 -18.19 -1.65 10.07
N PRO A 312 -18.81 -0.76 10.83
CA PRO A 312 -18.22 -0.23 12.06
C PRO A 312 -17.85 -1.32 13.07
N ASN A 313 -16.56 -1.41 13.45
CA ASN A 313 -16.07 -2.30 14.51
C ASN A 313 -16.76 -1.97 15.85
N PRO A 314 -17.59 -2.86 16.42
CA PRO A 314 -18.36 -2.52 17.61
C PRO A 314 -17.48 -2.24 18.83
N TYR A 315 -16.19 -2.56 18.85
CA TYR A 315 -15.31 -2.34 20.00
C TYR A 315 -14.44 -1.07 19.91
N TRP A 316 -14.34 -0.43 18.74
CA TRP A 316 -13.50 0.75 18.57
C TRP A 316 -13.97 1.93 19.42
N GLY A 317 -13.05 2.52 20.19
CA GLY A 317 -13.37 3.60 21.12
C GLY A 317 -14.24 3.17 22.31
N ALA A 318 -14.47 1.87 22.52
CA ALA A 318 -15.17 1.33 23.68
C ALA A 318 -14.17 0.92 24.77
N THR A 319 -14.23 1.55 25.94
CA THR A 319 -13.42 1.11 27.09
C THR A 319 -13.90 -0.24 27.64
N THR A 320 -15.20 -0.52 27.54
CA THR A 320 -15.86 -1.77 27.97
C THR A 320 -17.06 -2.06 27.07
N GLY A 321 -17.28 -3.33 26.71
CA GLY A 321 -18.42 -3.72 25.86
C GLY A 321 -18.27 -3.18 24.45
N THR A 322 -19.38 -2.75 23.84
CA THR A 322 -19.42 -2.23 22.46
C THR A 322 -19.83 -0.76 22.41
N ASN A 323 -19.38 -0.06 21.35
CA ASN A 323 -19.67 1.32 21.00
C ASN A 323 -19.83 1.47 19.48
N THR A 324 -21.00 1.08 18.96
CA THR A 324 -21.33 1.22 17.54
C THR A 324 -21.62 2.67 17.12
N ALA A 325 -21.76 3.59 18.07
CA ALA A 325 -22.04 5.00 17.81
C ALA A 325 -20.77 5.88 17.81
N ALA A 326 -19.61 5.36 18.21
CA ALA A 326 -18.34 6.11 18.16
C ALA A 326 -18.03 6.53 16.72
N THR A 327 -17.87 7.82 16.49
CA THR A 327 -17.42 8.37 15.20
C THR A 327 -16.02 8.96 15.25
N SER A 328 -15.54 9.21 16.47
CA SER A 328 -14.15 9.54 16.79
C SER A 328 -13.82 8.96 18.17
N TRP A 329 -12.55 8.64 18.39
CA TRP A 329 -12.02 8.40 19.72
C TRP A 329 -11.21 9.63 20.13
N SER A 330 -11.49 10.18 21.32
CA SER A 330 -11.07 11.52 21.77
C SER A 330 -9.59 11.90 21.58
N ASN A 331 -8.68 10.93 21.45
CA ASN A 331 -7.26 11.15 21.21
C ASN A 331 -6.75 10.35 19.99
N ASP A 332 -7.60 10.09 19.01
CA ASP A 332 -7.22 9.45 17.76
C ASP A 332 -6.85 10.50 16.71
N PRO A 333 -5.57 10.61 16.32
CA PRO A 333 -5.16 11.59 15.34
C PRO A 333 -5.28 11.10 13.89
N ILE A 334 -5.62 9.82 13.68
CA ILE A 334 -5.58 9.17 12.36
C ILE A 334 -6.96 8.65 11.96
N HIS A 335 -7.64 7.96 12.87
CA HIS A 335 -8.77 7.11 12.53
C HIS A 335 -10.12 7.74 12.85
N HIS A 336 -11.06 7.63 11.91
CA HIS A 336 -12.42 8.18 12.02
C HIS A 336 -13.45 7.27 11.33
N ARG A 337 -14.73 7.41 11.71
CA ARG A 337 -15.84 6.81 10.96
C ARG A 337 -16.65 7.86 10.23
N TYR A 338 -16.65 7.77 8.91
CA TYR A 338 -17.40 8.67 8.05
C TYR A 338 -18.70 8.06 7.53
N VAL A 339 -18.70 6.76 7.28
CA VAL A 339 -19.81 6.05 6.61
C VAL A 339 -20.29 4.83 7.40
N ALA A 340 -21.52 4.38 7.16
CA ALA A 340 -22.07 3.18 7.80
C ALA A 340 -21.55 1.88 7.18
N SER A 341 -21.03 1.92 5.95
CA SER A 341 -20.38 0.80 5.30
C SER A 341 -19.38 1.29 4.26
N ILE A 342 -18.33 0.49 4.01
CA ILE A 342 -17.45 0.63 2.87
C ILE A 342 -17.63 -0.63 2.03
N SER A 343 -17.96 -0.48 0.75
CA SER A 343 -18.19 -1.60 -0.17
C SER A 343 -17.25 -1.47 -1.36
N ILE A 344 -16.36 -2.44 -1.53
CA ILE A 344 -15.40 -2.52 -2.61
C ILE A 344 -15.80 -3.65 -3.54
N ASN A 345 -16.06 -3.34 -4.80
CA ASN A 345 -16.31 -4.29 -5.88
C ASN A 345 -15.04 -4.53 -6.68
N GLU A 346 -14.55 -5.77 -6.71
CA GLU A 346 -13.29 -6.14 -7.37
C GLU A 346 -13.51 -6.85 -8.71
N THR A 347 -14.78 -6.93 -9.16
CA THR A 347 -15.16 -7.72 -10.33
C THR A 347 -15.07 -6.98 -11.66
N LEU A 348 -14.69 -5.69 -11.67
CA LEU A 348 -14.60 -4.94 -12.92
C LEU A 348 -13.46 -5.50 -13.76
N GLY A 349 -13.82 -6.12 -14.89
CA GLY A 349 -12.89 -6.88 -15.72
C GLY A 349 -12.14 -6.03 -16.74
N SER A 350 -10.83 -6.30 -16.88
CA SER A 350 -9.97 -5.97 -18.04
C SER A 350 -9.62 -4.49 -18.28
N ASP A 351 -8.87 -4.25 -19.37
CA ASP A 351 -8.23 -2.99 -19.80
C ASP A 351 -9.14 -1.74 -19.78
N ALA A 352 -10.46 -1.92 -19.78
CA ALA A 352 -11.46 -0.85 -19.75
C ALA A 352 -11.97 -0.50 -18.34
N ALA A 353 -11.54 -1.17 -17.27
CA ALA A 353 -12.02 -0.94 -15.91
C ALA A 353 -11.83 0.52 -15.46
N ALA A 354 -10.76 1.18 -15.93
CA ALA A 354 -10.52 2.60 -15.66
C ALA A 354 -11.60 3.51 -16.29
N ASP A 355 -12.03 3.21 -17.52
CA ASP A 355 -13.08 3.97 -18.21
C ASP A 355 -14.45 3.72 -17.55
N GLU A 356 -14.78 2.46 -17.25
CA GLU A 356 -16.04 2.09 -16.59
C GLU A 356 -16.17 2.73 -15.20
N VAL A 357 -15.14 2.63 -14.36
CA VAL A 357 -15.10 3.30 -13.04
C VAL A 357 -15.31 4.81 -13.19
N GLN A 358 -14.64 5.43 -14.15
CA GLN A 358 -14.76 6.87 -14.37
C GLN A 358 -16.18 7.27 -14.81
N GLU A 359 -16.83 6.47 -15.67
CA GLU A 359 -18.20 6.68 -16.10
C GLU A 359 -19.20 6.50 -14.93
N GLU A 360 -19.01 5.49 -14.08
CA GLU A 360 -19.86 5.27 -12.90
C GLU A 360 -19.74 6.40 -11.86
N ILE A 361 -18.52 6.93 -11.65
CA ILE A 361 -18.30 8.11 -10.79
C ILE A 361 -19.04 9.33 -11.37
N GLN A 362 -18.93 9.56 -12.68
CA GLN A 362 -19.65 10.67 -13.34
C GLN A 362 -21.17 10.51 -13.32
N ALA A 363 -21.66 9.27 -13.34
CA ALA A 363 -23.07 8.95 -13.20
C ALA A 363 -23.58 9.06 -11.75
N GLY A 364 -22.68 9.15 -10.76
CA GLY A 364 -22.99 9.19 -9.33
C GLY A 364 -23.43 7.84 -8.76
N THR A 365 -23.08 6.73 -9.41
CA THR A 365 -23.35 5.37 -8.94
C THR A 365 -22.18 4.74 -8.21
N LEU A 366 -21.00 5.36 -8.28
CA LEU A 366 -19.78 5.00 -7.59
C LEU A 366 -19.16 6.25 -6.95
N ASP A 367 -18.57 6.12 -5.76
CA ASP A 367 -18.02 7.27 -5.03
C ASP A 367 -16.54 7.50 -5.37
N LEU A 368 -15.73 6.43 -5.41
CA LEU A 368 -14.28 6.50 -5.65
C LEU A 368 -13.78 5.29 -6.46
N GLU A 369 -12.66 5.46 -7.16
CA GLU A 369 -11.90 4.34 -7.69
C GLU A 369 -11.31 3.49 -6.57
N TRP A 370 -11.23 2.17 -6.80
CA TRP A 370 -10.45 1.26 -5.95
C TRP A 370 -8.99 1.24 -6.40
N ASN A 371 -8.66 0.48 -7.44
CA ASN A 371 -7.29 0.26 -7.89
C ASN A 371 -7.07 0.61 -9.37
N THR A 372 -7.98 1.40 -9.95
CA THR A 372 -7.86 1.90 -11.32
C THR A 372 -7.21 3.29 -11.33
N THR A 373 -6.91 3.80 -12.52
CA THR A 373 -6.39 5.16 -12.70
C THR A 373 -7.37 5.98 -13.53
N VAL A 374 -7.43 7.29 -13.32
CA VAL A 374 -8.21 8.18 -14.21
C VAL A 374 -7.72 8.02 -15.66
N PRO A 375 -8.61 7.69 -16.62
CA PRO A 375 -8.23 7.59 -18.03
C PRO A 375 -7.66 8.89 -18.58
N ALA A 376 -6.54 8.83 -19.30
CA ALA A 376 -5.89 10.02 -19.86
C ALA A 376 -6.81 10.79 -20.85
N SER A 377 -7.72 10.08 -21.51
CA SER A 377 -8.76 10.63 -22.39
C SER A 377 -9.78 11.51 -21.65
N SER A 378 -10.02 11.25 -20.36
CA SER A 378 -10.97 11.96 -19.51
C SER A 378 -10.38 13.20 -18.83
N LEU A 379 -9.05 13.28 -18.71
CA LEU A 379 -8.39 14.40 -18.02
C LEU A 379 -8.76 15.79 -18.57
N PRO A 380 -8.87 16.04 -19.90
CA PRO A 380 -9.24 17.36 -20.40
C PRO A 380 -10.65 17.80 -20.02
N SER A 381 -11.63 16.88 -19.95
CA SER A 381 -12.98 17.22 -19.53
C SER A 381 -13.05 17.45 -18.02
N LEU A 382 -12.38 16.58 -17.26
CA LEU A 382 -12.26 16.69 -15.80
C LEU A 382 -11.53 17.95 -15.35
N ALA A 383 -10.49 18.40 -16.06
CA ALA A 383 -9.77 19.64 -15.76
C ALA A 383 -10.65 20.90 -15.89
N ASN A 384 -11.72 20.82 -16.69
CA ASN A 384 -12.70 21.89 -16.83
C ASN A 384 -13.92 21.69 -15.91
N TYR A 385 -13.98 20.57 -15.19
CA TYR A 385 -15.06 20.26 -14.27
C TYR A 385 -14.89 21.08 -12.99
N SER A 386 -15.87 21.92 -12.67
CA SER A 386 -15.85 22.76 -11.46
C SER A 386 -16.77 22.16 -10.40
N ASN A 387 -16.28 21.18 -9.65
CA ASN A 387 -16.88 20.72 -8.39
C ASN A 387 -15.86 20.93 -7.26
N ALA A 388 -16.30 21.46 -6.13
CA ALA A 388 -15.47 21.63 -4.94
C ALA A 388 -14.98 20.29 -4.34
N GLU A 389 -15.63 19.18 -4.71
CA GLU A 389 -15.29 17.81 -4.30
C GLU A 389 -14.33 17.12 -5.26
N PHE A 390 -14.05 17.72 -6.43
CA PHE A 390 -13.14 17.16 -7.43
C PHE A 390 -11.78 17.87 -7.36
N GLY A 391 -10.70 17.10 -7.16
CA GLY A 391 -9.34 17.62 -7.03
C GLY A 391 -8.30 16.69 -7.65
N SER A 392 -7.20 17.27 -8.13
CA SER A 392 -6.00 16.54 -8.52
C SER A 392 -4.97 16.66 -7.41
N PHE A 393 -4.41 15.52 -6.99
CA PHE A 393 -3.42 15.45 -5.92
C PHE A 393 -2.04 15.10 -6.49
N PRO A 394 -0.98 15.78 -6.03
CA PRO A 394 0.38 15.39 -6.38
C PRO A 394 0.69 14.09 -5.66
N SER A 395 1.62 13.33 -6.22
CA SER A 395 2.19 12.18 -5.53
C SER A 395 3.62 12.49 -5.10
N PRO A 396 3.83 13.24 -4.00
CA PRO A 396 5.16 13.61 -3.50
C PRO A 396 6.05 12.39 -3.34
N GLY A 397 7.31 12.52 -3.73
CA GLY A 397 8.32 11.50 -3.53
C GLY A 397 8.15 10.25 -4.40
N ILE A 398 7.07 10.14 -5.17
CA ILE A 398 6.83 9.00 -6.06
C ILE A 398 7.51 9.23 -7.41
N THR A 399 8.11 8.15 -7.93
CA THR A 399 8.60 8.06 -9.30
C THR A 399 7.86 6.94 -10.00
N ASN A 400 7.05 7.28 -11.01
CA ASN A 400 6.31 6.31 -11.80
C ASN A 400 6.03 6.89 -13.21
N PRO A 401 6.29 6.16 -14.31
CA PRO A 401 7.01 4.89 -14.38
C PRO A 401 8.53 5.06 -14.32
N TYR A 402 9.21 3.97 -13.95
CA TYR A 402 10.66 3.82 -14.05
C TYR A 402 11.02 2.43 -14.61
N LEU A 403 12.27 2.27 -15.04
CA LEU A 403 12.77 0.99 -15.54
C LEU A 403 13.60 0.27 -14.48
N VAL A 404 13.28 -0.99 -14.25
CA VAL A 404 14.09 -1.91 -13.42
C VAL A 404 14.88 -2.82 -14.35
N PHE A 405 16.21 -2.82 -14.21
CA PHE A 405 17.08 -3.69 -15.00
C PHE A 405 17.41 -4.97 -14.23
N ASN A 406 16.96 -6.12 -14.75
CA ASN A 406 17.34 -7.42 -14.18
C ASN A 406 18.81 -7.74 -14.49
N LEU A 407 19.67 -7.59 -13.49
CA LEU A 407 21.11 -7.88 -13.60
C LEU A 407 21.46 -9.35 -13.30
N GLN A 408 20.52 -10.11 -12.75
CA GLN A 408 20.71 -11.53 -12.38
C GLN A 408 20.60 -12.44 -13.60
N ALA A 409 19.81 -12.05 -14.60
CA ALA A 409 19.72 -12.76 -15.85
C ALA A 409 20.93 -12.46 -16.76
N SER A 410 21.46 -13.48 -17.43
CA SER A 410 22.52 -13.34 -18.44
C SER A 410 21.99 -12.67 -19.70
N THR A 411 21.90 -11.34 -19.69
CA THR A 411 21.38 -10.50 -20.77
C THR A 411 22.32 -9.33 -21.06
N PRO A 412 22.17 -8.62 -22.20
CA PRO A 412 22.94 -7.41 -22.47
C PRO A 412 22.82 -6.33 -21.38
N LEU A 413 21.77 -6.35 -20.56
CA LEU A 413 21.57 -5.41 -19.46
C LEU A 413 22.64 -5.51 -18.37
N GLN A 414 23.42 -6.61 -18.31
CA GLN A 414 24.56 -6.70 -17.40
C GLN A 414 25.65 -5.67 -17.73
N ASN A 415 25.79 -5.30 -19.00
CA ASN A 415 26.70 -4.24 -19.42
C ASN A 415 26.13 -2.87 -19.05
N VAL A 416 26.86 -2.13 -18.21
CA VAL A 416 26.47 -0.77 -17.80
C VAL A 416 26.29 0.18 -18.99
N LYS A 417 27.03 -0.01 -20.08
CA LYS A 417 26.90 0.82 -21.28
C LYS A 417 25.56 0.65 -21.98
N VAL A 418 25.02 -0.56 -21.98
CA VAL A 418 23.67 -0.83 -22.52
C VAL A 418 22.62 -0.10 -21.68
N ARG A 419 22.72 -0.15 -20.35
CA ARG A 419 21.79 0.57 -19.46
C ARG A 419 21.89 2.08 -19.62
N GLN A 420 23.11 2.62 -19.73
CA GLN A 420 23.34 4.03 -20.03
C GLN A 420 22.76 4.43 -21.39
N ALA A 421 22.92 3.60 -22.43
CA ALA A 421 22.33 3.85 -23.74
C ALA A 421 20.79 3.97 -23.65
N LEU A 422 20.14 3.12 -22.86
CA LEU A 422 18.69 3.16 -22.64
C LEU A 422 18.22 4.47 -21.99
N GLU A 423 18.97 5.05 -21.05
CA GLU A 423 18.64 6.37 -20.48
C GLU A 423 18.58 7.47 -21.57
N TYR A 424 19.48 7.42 -22.55
CA TYR A 424 19.47 8.34 -23.69
C TYR A 424 18.45 7.95 -24.77
N ALA A 425 17.92 6.72 -24.77
CA ALA A 425 16.93 6.30 -25.77
C ALA A 425 15.50 6.79 -25.44
N ILE A 426 15.23 7.12 -24.18
CA ILE A 426 13.87 7.37 -23.70
C ILE A 426 13.48 8.82 -23.88
N ASN A 427 12.41 9.05 -24.65
CA ASN A 427 11.76 10.35 -24.72
C ASN A 427 10.74 10.50 -23.58
N LYS A 428 11.16 11.13 -22.48
CA LYS A 428 10.34 11.30 -21.27
C LYS A 428 9.15 12.24 -21.50
N VAL A 429 9.29 13.22 -22.41
CA VAL A 429 8.19 14.13 -22.79
C VAL A 429 7.09 13.38 -23.55
N ALA A 430 7.46 12.49 -24.47
CA ALA A 430 6.51 11.66 -25.19
C ALA A 430 5.78 10.69 -24.25
N LEU A 431 6.49 10.10 -23.28
CA LEU A 431 5.86 9.29 -22.23
C LEU A 431 4.88 10.11 -21.39
N ALA A 432 5.27 11.30 -20.92
CA ALA A 432 4.38 12.17 -20.15
C ALA A 432 3.08 12.50 -20.89
N LYS A 433 3.10 12.65 -22.23
CA LYS A 433 1.90 12.88 -23.04
C LYS A 433 0.90 11.72 -22.99
N ILE A 434 1.37 10.48 -22.86
CA ILE A 434 0.50 9.30 -22.72
C ILE A 434 -0.30 9.38 -21.41
N TYR A 435 0.30 9.97 -20.37
CA TYR A 435 -0.28 10.09 -19.03
C TYR A 435 -0.99 11.43 -18.77
N GLY A 436 -1.41 12.15 -19.82
CA GLY A 436 -2.13 13.43 -19.69
C GLY A 436 -1.27 14.68 -19.91
N GLY A 437 0.02 14.51 -20.20
CA GLY A 437 0.90 15.62 -20.57
C GLY A 437 1.44 16.41 -19.38
N THR A 438 1.97 17.59 -19.67
CA THR A 438 2.73 18.43 -18.73
C THR A 438 1.87 19.07 -17.64
N ASP A 439 0.55 19.07 -17.81
CA ASP A 439 -0.37 19.59 -16.80
C ASP A 439 -0.47 18.65 -15.58
N PHE A 440 -0.17 17.35 -15.78
CA PHE A 440 -0.28 16.31 -14.77
C PHE A 440 1.04 15.59 -14.47
N ASN A 441 2.05 15.70 -15.34
CA ASN A 441 3.30 14.94 -15.23
C ASN A 441 4.54 15.82 -15.43
N VAL A 442 5.59 15.51 -14.67
CA VAL A 442 6.90 16.14 -14.78
C VAL A 442 7.95 15.06 -15.07
N PRO A 443 8.79 15.20 -16.11
CA PRO A 443 9.92 14.29 -16.33
C PRO A 443 10.87 14.23 -15.13
N LEU A 444 11.22 13.02 -14.70
CA LEU A 444 12.15 12.77 -13.60
C LEU A 444 13.48 12.23 -14.12
N ASN A 445 14.58 12.66 -13.49
CA ASN A 445 15.96 12.27 -13.84
C ASN A 445 16.68 11.51 -12.71
N GLN A 446 15.92 11.14 -11.68
CA GLN A 446 16.40 10.38 -10.52
C GLN A 446 15.24 9.56 -9.93
N VAL A 447 15.57 8.58 -9.07
CA VAL A 447 14.56 7.68 -8.46
C VAL A 447 13.76 8.38 -7.37
N PHE A 448 14.36 9.29 -6.61
CA PHE A 448 13.63 10.07 -5.61
C PHE A 448 12.84 11.18 -6.31
N GLY A 449 11.51 11.18 -6.17
CA GLY A 449 10.67 12.25 -6.70
C GLY A 449 10.74 13.52 -5.83
N PRO A 450 10.35 14.70 -6.35
CA PRO A 450 10.20 15.90 -5.54
C PRO A 450 9.30 15.63 -4.32
N GLY A 451 9.79 15.92 -3.12
CA GLY A 451 9.09 15.63 -1.86
C GLY A 451 9.61 14.42 -1.09
N ALA A 452 10.40 13.54 -1.71
CA ALA A 452 11.11 12.50 -0.97
C ALA A 452 12.33 13.08 -0.23
N GLU A 453 12.59 12.56 0.97
CA GLU A 453 13.88 12.72 1.62
C GLU A 453 14.96 12.09 0.72
N GLY A 454 15.99 12.86 0.37
CA GLY A 454 17.02 12.45 -0.60
C GLY A 454 16.83 12.94 -2.03
N TYR A 455 15.74 13.65 -2.35
CA TYR A 455 15.61 14.35 -3.63
C TYR A 455 16.68 15.45 -3.80
N ILE A 456 17.42 15.41 -4.92
CA ILE A 456 18.44 16.42 -5.24
C ILE A 456 17.94 17.29 -6.40
N SER A 457 17.65 18.56 -6.12
CA SER A 457 17.20 19.50 -7.15
C SER A 457 18.23 19.65 -8.27
N GLY A 458 17.78 19.52 -9.52
CA GLY A 458 18.64 19.64 -10.71
C GLY A 458 19.58 18.46 -10.95
N TYR A 459 19.50 17.38 -10.17
CA TYR A 459 20.31 16.18 -10.41
C TYR A 459 19.84 15.45 -11.68
N ASP A 460 20.71 15.43 -12.67
CA ASP A 460 20.50 14.76 -13.95
C ASP A 460 21.83 14.15 -14.45
N PRO A 461 22.10 12.87 -14.13
CA PRO A 461 23.32 12.19 -14.56
C PRO A 461 23.32 11.85 -16.07
N TYR A 462 22.16 11.88 -16.74
CA TYR A 462 21.99 11.50 -18.14
C TYR A 462 21.19 12.55 -18.92
N PRO A 463 21.69 13.80 -19.00
CA PRO A 463 20.92 14.89 -19.58
C PRO A 463 20.69 14.66 -21.07
N THR A 464 19.47 14.94 -21.51
CA THR A 464 19.08 14.90 -22.93
C THR A 464 18.44 16.23 -23.32
N PRO A 465 18.56 16.65 -24.59
CA PRO A 465 17.89 17.86 -25.08
C PRO A 465 16.39 17.81 -24.76
N ASN A 466 15.89 18.78 -23.99
CA ASN A 466 14.49 18.90 -23.57
C ASN A 466 13.88 17.68 -22.86
N ASN A 467 14.69 16.75 -22.34
CA ASN A 467 14.24 15.44 -21.82
C ASN A 467 13.61 14.53 -22.90
N GLU A 468 13.94 14.73 -24.18
CA GLU A 468 13.38 13.99 -25.32
C GLU A 468 14.23 12.79 -25.77
N GLY A 469 15.29 12.46 -25.02
CA GLY A 469 16.27 11.47 -25.45
C GLY A 469 17.38 12.07 -26.33
N ASP A 470 18.44 11.30 -26.56
CA ASP A 470 19.54 11.60 -27.46
C ASP A 470 19.94 10.31 -28.21
N ALA A 471 19.34 10.14 -29.40
CA ALA A 471 19.58 8.97 -30.23
C ALA A 471 21.04 8.85 -30.70
N ALA A 472 21.77 9.97 -30.85
CA ALA A 472 23.17 9.94 -31.27
C ALA A 472 24.04 9.45 -30.11
N LYS A 473 23.81 9.97 -28.90
CA LYS A 473 24.50 9.52 -27.70
C LYS A 473 24.19 8.06 -27.39
N CYS A 474 22.93 7.66 -27.50
CA CYS A 474 22.49 6.27 -27.35
C CYS A 474 23.28 5.32 -28.29
N LYS A 475 23.42 5.64 -29.58
CA LYS A 475 24.18 4.81 -30.54
C LYS A 475 25.68 4.74 -30.26
N SER A 476 26.24 5.76 -29.59
CA SER A 476 27.67 5.86 -29.32
C SER A 476 28.14 5.01 -28.13
N LEU A 477 27.20 4.57 -27.29
CA LEU A 477 27.41 3.74 -26.10
C LEU A 477 27.21 2.26 -26.46
#